data_AF-A0A565AQJ4-F1
#
_entry.id   AF-A0A565AQJ4-F1
#
_cell.length_a   1.000
_cell.length_b   1.000
_cell.length_c   1.000
_cell.angle_alpha   90.00
_cell.angle_beta   90.00
_cell.angle_gamma   90.00
#
_symmetry.space_group_name_H-M   'P 1'
#
loop_
_entity.id
_entity.type
_entity.pdbx_description
1 polymer ?
#
loop_
_entity_poly.entity_id
_entity_poly.type
_entity_poly.pdbx_seq_one_letter_code
_entity_poly.pdbx_strand_id
1 'polypeptide(L)'
;MMEPRIMSDFYGFKSLDIKRFNYNDGAPFQCYSFSKFPCLTELNLINLNIKCIPVDIGLLRELQKLDLSGNDFMNLPTEMENLSKMKSLPLCNCPKLLVLPQLTQLETLRLSDCTCLMSFLDPSAAKKDGSRYL
;
A
#
# COMPACT_ATOMS: atom_id res chain seq x y z
N MET A 1 -15.31 -4.70 -33.59
CA MET A 1 -14.54 -5.92 -33.31
C MET A 1 -14.34 -5.96 -31.80
N MET A 2 -14.87 -6.99 -31.13
CA MET A 2 -14.67 -7.17 -29.68
C MET A 2 -13.30 -7.80 -29.45
N GLU A 3 -12.43 -7.13 -28.71
CA GLU A 3 -11.17 -7.70 -28.22
C GLU A 3 -11.45 -8.95 -27.35
N PRO A 4 -10.61 -10.00 -27.43
CA PRO A 4 -10.89 -11.29 -26.80
C PRO A 4 -10.74 -11.21 -25.28
N ARG A 5 -11.65 -11.91 -24.56
CA ARG A 5 -11.55 -12.17 -23.11
C ARG A 5 -10.34 -13.06 -22.81
N ILE A 6 -9.15 -12.47 -22.68
CA ILE A 6 -8.07 -13.09 -21.90
C ILE A 6 -8.32 -12.73 -20.43
N MET A 7 -9.43 -13.19 -19.85
CA MET A 7 -9.71 -13.06 -18.42
C MET A 7 -9.65 -14.46 -17.79
N SER A 8 -8.43 -14.88 -17.53
CA SER A 8 -8.18 -15.61 -16.29
C SER A 8 -7.25 -14.75 -15.44
N ASP A 9 -7.64 -13.48 -15.22
CA ASP A 9 -7.04 -12.74 -14.11
C ASP A 9 -7.39 -13.48 -12.81
N PHE A 10 -6.62 -13.23 -11.76
CA PHE A 10 -6.66 -13.98 -10.51
C PHE A 10 -7.91 -13.63 -9.66
N TYR A 11 -9.12 -13.74 -10.23
CA TYR A 11 -10.41 -13.40 -9.61
C TYR A 11 -10.74 -14.21 -8.35
N GLY A 12 -10.23 -15.45 -8.26
CA GLY A 12 -10.36 -16.28 -7.06
C GLY A 12 -9.25 -16.05 -6.02
N PHE A 13 -8.20 -15.31 -6.36
CA PHE A 13 -7.00 -15.19 -5.54
C PHE A 13 -7.18 -14.07 -4.50
N LYS A 14 -7.19 -14.45 -3.23
CA LYS A 14 -7.54 -13.56 -2.12
C LYS A 14 -6.35 -13.10 -1.30
N SER A 15 -5.27 -13.87 -1.25
CA SER A 15 -4.11 -13.54 -0.43
C SER A 15 -2.82 -13.72 -1.20
N LEU A 16 -1.98 -12.69 -1.21
CA LEU A 16 -0.60 -12.74 -1.68
C LEU A 16 0.31 -12.56 -0.49
N ASP A 17 1.19 -13.53 -0.26
CA ASP A 17 2.15 -13.48 0.82
C ASP A 17 3.57 -13.75 0.28
N ILE A 18 4.43 -12.73 0.38
CA ILE A 18 5.84 -12.80 0.02
C ILE A 18 6.65 -12.20 1.16
N LYS A 19 7.51 -13.01 1.78
CA LYS A 19 8.38 -12.57 2.88
C LYS A 19 9.81 -13.07 2.68
N ARG A 20 10.80 -12.25 3.04
CA ARG A 20 12.15 -12.74 3.33
C ARG A 20 12.37 -12.81 4.83
N PHE A 21 13.17 -13.77 5.27
CA PHE A 21 13.55 -13.88 6.68
C PHE A 21 14.62 -12.85 7.08
N ASN A 22 15.34 -12.29 6.12
CA ASN A 22 16.37 -11.28 6.35
C ASN A 22 16.21 -10.09 5.39
N TYR A 23 15.99 -8.90 5.96
CA TYR A 23 15.85 -7.63 5.24
C TYR A 23 17.16 -7.18 4.56
N ASN A 24 18.33 -7.62 5.04
CA ASN A 24 19.61 -7.26 4.41
C ASN A 24 20.02 -8.18 3.25
N ASP A 25 19.19 -9.16 2.89
CA ASP A 25 19.54 -10.15 1.89
C ASP A 25 18.86 -9.88 0.53
N GLY A 26 19.69 -9.65 -0.48
CA GLY A 26 19.30 -9.62 -1.89
C GLY A 26 18.86 -8.27 -2.45
N ALA A 27 18.64 -8.27 -3.77
CA ALA A 27 18.21 -7.11 -4.53
C ALA A 27 16.80 -6.63 -4.10
N PRO A 28 16.51 -5.32 -4.24
CA PRO A 28 15.17 -4.77 -4.07
C PRO A 28 14.13 -5.55 -4.86
N PHE A 29 13.05 -5.97 -4.21
CA PHE A 29 11.90 -6.52 -4.89
C PHE A 29 11.18 -5.40 -5.65
N GLN A 30 10.79 -5.67 -6.89
CA GLN A 30 10.12 -4.70 -7.75
C GLN A 30 8.64 -5.02 -7.85
N CYS A 31 7.80 -4.08 -7.40
CA CYS A 31 6.36 -4.11 -7.56
C CYS A 31 5.99 -3.27 -8.79
N TYR A 32 5.70 -3.92 -9.92
CA TYR A 32 5.36 -3.21 -11.15
C TYR A 32 3.85 -2.92 -11.29
N SER A 33 3.00 -3.85 -10.85
CA SER A 33 1.55 -3.70 -10.95
C SER A 33 0.82 -4.69 -10.05
N PHE A 34 -0.33 -4.27 -9.52
CA PHE A 34 -1.29 -5.12 -8.81
C PHE A 34 -2.58 -5.37 -9.61
N SER A 35 -2.73 -4.76 -10.78
CA SER A 35 -3.94 -4.83 -11.62
C SER A 35 -4.44 -6.25 -11.94
N LYS A 36 -3.54 -7.23 -11.92
CA LYS A 36 -3.85 -8.65 -12.19
C LYS A 36 -4.53 -9.40 -11.04
N PHE A 37 -4.63 -8.78 -9.87
CA PHE A 37 -5.18 -9.40 -8.67
C PHE A 37 -6.36 -8.58 -8.09
N PRO A 38 -7.42 -8.32 -8.87
CA PRO A 38 -8.48 -7.37 -8.50
C PRO A 38 -9.28 -7.79 -7.25
N CYS A 39 -9.14 -9.04 -6.81
CA CYS A 39 -9.90 -9.63 -5.73
C CYS A 39 -9.09 -9.90 -4.45
N LEU A 40 -7.84 -9.41 -4.37
CA LEU A 40 -7.02 -9.52 -3.17
C LEU A 40 -7.71 -8.87 -1.98
N THR A 41 -7.79 -9.61 -0.88
CA THR A 41 -8.23 -9.16 0.44
C THR A 41 -7.05 -9.01 1.40
N GLU A 42 -5.95 -9.73 1.17
CA GLU A 42 -4.74 -9.66 1.98
C GLU A 42 -3.48 -9.60 1.12
N LEU A 43 -2.59 -8.65 1.42
CA LEU A 43 -1.31 -8.49 0.74
C LEU A 43 -0.21 -8.31 1.79
N ASN A 44 0.66 -9.31 1.92
CA ASN A 44 1.83 -9.25 2.80
C ASN A 44 3.10 -9.22 1.94
N LEU A 45 3.84 -8.13 2.02
CA LEU A 45 5.11 -7.92 1.31
C LEU A 45 6.18 -7.52 2.33
N ILE A 46 6.83 -8.50 2.95
CA ILE A 46 7.61 -8.28 4.19
C ILE A 46 9.10 -8.52 3.96
N ASN A 47 9.94 -7.59 4.40
CA ASN A 47 11.42 -7.68 4.27
C ASN A 47 11.88 -7.78 2.81
N LEU A 48 11.29 -7.02 1.89
CA LEU A 48 11.52 -7.17 0.45
C LEU A 48 12.35 -6.06 -0.17
N ASN A 49 12.87 -5.13 0.64
CA ASN A 49 13.66 -3.98 0.18
C ASN A 49 12.91 -3.16 -0.89
N ILE A 50 11.58 -3.14 -0.81
CA ILE A 50 10.73 -2.43 -1.77
C ILE A 50 10.99 -0.94 -1.60
N LYS A 51 11.36 -0.27 -2.70
CA LYS A 51 11.65 1.17 -2.72
C LYS A 51 10.45 2.03 -3.13
N CYS A 52 9.52 1.45 -3.89
CA CYS A 52 8.33 2.13 -4.41
C CYS A 52 7.16 1.15 -4.47
N ILE A 53 5.98 1.60 -4.05
CA ILE A 53 4.71 0.90 -4.26
C ILE A 53 4.03 1.54 -5.48
N PRO A 54 3.60 0.76 -6.49
CA PRO A 54 2.95 1.31 -7.68
C PRO A 54 1.57 1.90 -7.33
N VAL A 55 1.20 2.99 -8.02
CA VAL A 55 -0.05 3.74 -7.80
C VAL A 55 -1.31 2.91 -8.02
N ASP A 56 -1.21 1.86 -8.85
CA ASP A 56 -2.32 0.96 -9.14
C ASP A 56 -2.71 0.06 -7.96
N ILE A 57 -1.99 0.12 -6.83
CA ILE A 57 -2.45 -0.45 -5.57
C ILE A 57 -3.83 0.08 -5.18
N GLY A 58 -4.16 1.34 -5.51
CA GLY A 58 -5.48 1.93 -5.27
C GLY A 58 -6.64 1.26 -6.03
N LEU A 59 -6.35 0.36 -6.98
CA LEU A 59 -7.36 -0.44 -7.67
C LEU A 59 -7.80 -1.68 -6.86
N LEU A 60 -7.06 -2.07 -5.81
CA LEU A 60 -7.37 -3.22 -4.96
C LEU A 60 -8.51 -2.92 -3.97
N ARG A 61 -9.71 -2.65 -4.48
CA ARG A 61 -10.87 -2.22 -3.68
C ARG A 61 -11.35 -3.24 -2.66
N GLU A 62 -10.98 -4.50 -2.83
CA GLU A 62 -11.30 -5.58 -1.89
C GLU A 62 -10.26 -5.76 -0.77
N LEU A 63 -9.13 -5.05 -0.82
CA LEU A 63 -8.04 -5.22 0.12
C LEU A 63 -8.44 -4.76 1.52
N GLN A 64 -8.28 -5.65 2.49
CA GLN A 64 -8.62 -5.44 3.90
C GLN A 64 -7.37 -5.32 4.76
N LYS A 65 -6.32 -6.06 4.42
CA LYS A 65 -5.06 -6.08 5.14
C LYS A 65 -3.89 -5.90 4.20
N LEU A 66 -3.01 -4.96 4.54
CA LEU A 66 -1.78 -4.68 3.81
C LEU A 66 -0.63 -4.62 4.80
N ASP A 67 0.27 -5.59 4.77
CA ASP A 67 1.50 -5.57 5.57
C ASP A 67 2.70 -5.26 4.68
N LEU A 68 3.33 -4.13 4.94
CA LEU A 68 4.50 -3.65 4.21
C LEU A 68 5.73 -3.51 5.12
N SER A 69 5.75 -4.23 6.24
CA SER A 69 6.83 -4.17 7.22
C SER A 69 8.19 -4.57 6.62
N GLY A 70 9.27 -3.93 7.07
CA GLY A 70 10.62 -4.25 6.61
C GLY A 70 10.87 -3.83 5.17
N ASN A 71 10.49 -2.61 4.80
CA ASN A 71 10.73 -2.11 3.44
C ASN A 71 11.33 -0.70 3.46
N ASP A 72 11.73 -0.27 2.27
CA ASP A 72 12.68 0.82 2.05
C ASP A 72 12.08 1.99 1.27
N PHE A 73 10.76 2.02 1.17
CA PHE A 73 10.05 3.10 0.51
C PHE A 73 10.11 4.37 1.34
N MET A 74 10.21 5.50 0.63
CA MET A 74 10.18 6.82 1.25
C MET A 74 8.75 7.32 1.47
N ASN A 75 7.84 6.97 0.56
CA ASN A 75 6.46 7.40 0.56
C ASN A 75 5.56 6.24 0.13
N LEU A 76 4.31 6.27 0.56
CA LEU A 76 3.24 5.43 0.02
C LEU A 76 2.38 6.25 -0.96
N PRO A 77 1.85 5.64 -2.04
CA PRO A 77 1.06 6.35 -3.04
C PRO A 77 -0.24 6.91 -2.44
N THR A 78 -0.60 8.13 -2.82
CA THR A 78 -1.85 8.79 -2.39
C THR A 78 -3.09 8.01 -2.79
N GLU A 79 -3.00 7.21 -3.86
CA GLU A 79 -4.05 6.33 -4.36
C GLU A 79 -4.48 5.25 -3.34
N MET A 80 -3.71 5.02 -2.26
CA MET A 80 -4.14 4.19 -1.14
C MET A 80 -5.38 4.74 -0.43
N GLU A 81 -5.71 6.03 -0.60
CA GLU A 81 -7.00 6.62 -0.23
C GLU A 81 -8.20 5.86 -0.85
N ASN A 82 -8.02 5.25 -2.02
CA ASN A 82 -9.08 4.51 -2.73
C ASN A 82 -9.31 3.09 -2.18
N LEU A 83 -8.47 2.61 -1.25
CA LEU A 83 -8.58 1.28 -0.66
C LEU A 83 -9.71 1.24 0.39
N SER A 84 -10.96 1.38 -0.06
CA SER A 84 -12.13 1.64 0.79
C SER A 84 -12.45 0.55 1.82
N LYS A 85 -11.99 -0.68 1.61
CA LYS A 85 -12.16 -1.81 2.55
C LYS A 85 -10.95 -2.03 3.47
N MET A 86 -9.86 -1.27 3.31
CA MET A 86 -8.63 -1.49 4.07
C MET A 86 -8.83 -1.17 5.55
N LYS A 87 -8.58 -2.14 6.42
CA LYS A 87 -8.76 -2.04 7.87
C LYS A 87 -7.45 -2.05 8.63
N SER A 88 -6.46 -2.79 8.16
CA SER A 88 -5.20 -2.99 8.86
C SER A 88 -3.99 -2.69 7.98
N LEU A 89 -3.11 -1.82 8.51
CA LEU A 89 -1.83 -1.48 7.88
C LEU A 89 -0.69 -1.56 8.90
N PRO A 90 0.03 -2.69 8.98
CA PRO A 90 1.32 -2.76 9.66
C PRO A 90 2.44 -2.17 8.80
N LEU A 91 3.21 -1.26 9.38
CA LEU A 91 4.42 -0.66 8.84
C LEU A 91 5.48 -0.68 9.95
N CYS A 92 6.00 -1.86 10.24
CA CYS A 92 7.09 -2.04 11.20
C CYS A 92 8.43 -2.09 10.47
N ASN A 93 9.48 -1.47 11.02
CA ASN A 93 10.82 -1.46 10.42
C ASN A 93 10.84 -0.86 9.01
N CYS A 94 10.21 0.30 8.80
CA CYS A 94 10.27 1.06 7.56
C CYS A 94 11.10 2.34 7.78
N PRO A 95 12.45 2.24 7.88
CA PRO A 95 13.28 3.33 8.39
C PRO A 95 13.32 4.55 7.48
N LYS A 96 13.01 4.39 6.19
CA LYS A 96 13.03 5.47 5.18
C LYS A 96 11.69 6.16 4.98
N LEU A 97 10.60 5.63 5.55
CA LEU A 97 9.27 6.19 5.38
C LEU A 97 9.21 7.59 6.00
N LEU A 98 8.84 8.60 5.22
CA LEU A 98 8.83 10.01 5.62
C LEU A 98 7.43 10.49 6.03
N VAL A 99 6.41 10.08 5.27
CA VAL A 99 5.02 10.53 5.43
C VAL A 99 4.02 9.45 5.01
N LEU A 100 2.84 9.48 5.61
CA LEU A 100 1.71 8.64 5.23
C LEU A 100 0.68 9.43 4.39
N PRO A 101 0.06 8.80 3.37
CA PRO A 101 -1.10 9.38 2.68
C PRO A 101 -2.31 9.46 3.63
N GLN A 102 -3.41 10.09 3.20
CA GLN A 102 -4.61 10.11 4.03
C GLN A 102 -5.24 8.71 4.05
N LEU A 103 -5.31 8.10 5.23
CA LEU A 103 -5.82 6.74 5.39
C LEU A 103 -6.97 6.71 6.40
N THR A 104 -8.00 7.51 6.14
CA THR A 104 -9.17 7.71 7.03
C THR A 104 -10.02 6.46 7.21
N GLN A 105 -9.87 5.47 6.34
CA GLN A 105 -10.60 4.20 6.38
C GLN A 105 -10.03 3.16 7.37
N LEU A 106 -8.78 3.36 7.85
CA LEU A 106 -8.09 2.38 8.68
C LEU A 106 -8.73 2.24 10.07
N GLU A 107 -8.87 1.00 10.53
CA GLU A 107 -9.25 0.68 11.91
C GLU A 107 -8.02 0.44 12.79
N THR A 108 -6.92 -0.03 12.19
CA THR A 108 -5.68 -0.31 12.91
C THR A 108 -4.48 0.04 12.05
N LEU A 109 -3.65 0.94 12.57
CA LEU A 109 -2.33 1.27 12.04
C LEU A 109 -1.29 0.90 13.08
N ARG A 110 -0.32 0.07 12.71
CA ARG A 110 0.82 -0.30 13.57
C ARG A 110 2.10 0.28 12.99
N LEU A 111 2.77 1.09 13.80
CA LEU A 111 4.05 1.70 13.47
C LEU A 111 5.05 1.29 14.55
N SER A 112 6.18 0.73 14.13
CA SER A 112 7.35 0.56 14.98
C SER A 112 8.59 0.73 14.12
N ASP A 113 9.65 1.30 14.67
CA ASP A 113 10.96 1.40 13.99
C ASP A 113 10.90 2.13 12.62
N CYS A 114 9.95 3.06 12.46
CA CYS A 114 9.85 3.99 11.33
C CYS A 114 10.58 5.30 11.67
N THR A 115 11.90 5.25 11.73
CA THR A 115 12.74 6.30 12.34
C THR A 115 12.74 7.64 11.61
N CYS A 116 12.47 7.66 10.30
CA CYS A 116 12.39 8.90 9.53
C CYS A 116 10.95 9.43 9.36
N LEU A 117 9.94 8.81 9.99
CA LEU A 117 8.56 9.25 9.85
C LEU A 117 8.38 10.60 10.55
N MET A 118 8.08 11.63 9.77
CA MET A 118 7.97 13.01 10.26
C MET A 118 6.54 13.44 10.55
N SER A 119 5.55 12.85 9.87
CA SER A 119 4.14 13.20 10.01
C SER A 119 3.21 12.03 9.70
N PHE A 120 2.04 12.05 10.33
CA PHE A 120 0.96 11.09 10.12
C PHE A 120 0.07 11.44 8.90
N LEU A 121 0.13 12.66 8.40
CA LEU A 121 -0.67 13.15 7.28
C LEU A 121 0.16 14.11 6.44
N ASP A 122 0.02 14.02 5.12
CA ASP A 122 0.45 15.09 4.22
C ASP A 122 -0.52 16.29 4.38
N PRO A 123 -0.09 17.42 4.98
CA PRO A 123 -0.95 18.57 5.19
C PRO A 123 -1.38 19.25 3.87
N SER A 124 -0.71 18.97 2.76
CA SER A 124 -1.08 19.49 1.45
C SER A 124 -2.35 18.85 0.87
N ALA A 125 -2.69 17.64 1.31
CA ALA A 125 -3.90 16.94 0.89
C ALA A 125 -5.16 17.43 1.64
N ALA A 126 -5.03 18.13 2.78
CA ALA A 126 -6.16 18.65 3.56
C ALA A 126 -6.81 19.92 2.94
N LYS A 127 -6.19 20.51 1.91
CA LYS A 127 -6.67 21.74 1.26
C LYS A 127 -7.42 21.44 -0.04
N LYS A 128 -8.55 20.74 0.05
CA LYS A 128 -9.53 20.65 -1.05
C LYS A 128 -10.99 20.87 -0.62
N ASP A 129 -11.24 21.33 0.61
CA ASP A 129 -12.56 21.85 0.96
C ASP A 129 -12.58 23.37 0.77
N GLY A 130 -12.87 23.78 -0.46
CA GLY A 130 -13.17 25.16 -0.85
C GLY A 130 -14.66 25.49 -0.70
N SER A 131 -15.35 24.95 0.31
CA SER A 131 -16.77 25.21 0.57
C SER A 131 -16.97 26.30 1.63
N ARG A 132 -17.10 27.54 1.14
CA ARG A 132 -18.11 28.53 1.55
C ARG A 132 -18.46 28.62 3.05
N TYR A 133 -17.79 29.53 3.75
CA TYR A 133 -18.43 30.37 4.75
C TYR A 133 -17.86 31.78 4.67
N LEU A 134 -18.45 32.60 3.80
CA LEU A 134 -18.85 34.01 3.98
C LEU A 134 -19.78 34.36 2.80
#